data_AF-A0AAW0ACG0-F1
#
_entry.id   AF-A0AAW0ACG0-F1
#
_cell.length_a   1.000
_cell.length_b   1.000
_cell.length_c   1.000
_cell.angle_alpha   90.00
_cell.angle_beta   90.00
_cell.angle_gamma   90.00
#
_symmetry.space_group_name_H-M   'P 1'
#
loop_
_entity.id
_entity.type
_entity.pdbx_description
1 polymer ?
#
loop_
_entity_poly.entity_id
_entity_poly.type
_entity_poly.pdbx_seq_one_letter_code
_entity_poly.pdbx_strand_id
1 'polypeptide(L)'
;MFQSVYQHTPAPSTGAALNTCVYFANGGSAKSISYSGIPKGDKGEFYKSGGQTDKCKGSPAVVTGSGSGCATAPAGFNLESFKYVKA
;
A
#
# COMPACT_ATOMS: atom_id res chain seq x y z
N MET A 1 3.87 9.23 11.88
CA MET A 1 4.21 7.80 11.97
C MET A 1 4.24 7.24 10.56
N PHE A 2 5.38 6.69 10.13
CA PHE A 2 5.57 6.11 8.79
C PHE A 2 5.54 4.59 8.93
N GLN A 3 4.84 3.88 8.04
CA GLN A 3 4.90 2.42 7.95
C GLN A 3 5.68 2.01 6.70
N SER A 4 6.47 0.93 6.78
CA SER A 4 7.27 0.43 5.65
C SER A 4 6.72 -0.88 5.11
N VAL A 5 6.60 -0.98 3.79
CA VAL A 5 6.20 -2.18 3.03
C VAL A 5 7.38 -2.60 2.15
N TYR A 6 7.84 -3.84 2.34
CA TYR A 6 8.96 -4.42 1.60
C TYR A 6 8.50 -5.70 0.90
N GLN A 7 8.82 -5.86 -0.39
CA GLN A 7 8.44 -7.04 -1.20
C GLN A 7 9.56 -8.08 -1.39
N HIS A 8 10.42 -8.28 -0.39
CA HIS A 8 11.38 -9.38 -0.38
C HIS A 8 11.43 -9.97 1.06
N THR A 9 10.77 -11.11 1.28
CA THR A 9 10.55 -11.82 2.57
C THR A 9 11.87 -12.25 3.28
N PRO A 10 11.92 -12.60 4.60
CA PRO A 10 10.84 -12.92 5.55
C PRO A 10 10.96 -12.26 6.96
N ALA A 11 10.07 -11.33 7.29
CA ALA A 11 9.67 -10.91 8.64
C ALA A 11 8.35 -10.11 8.48
N PRO A 12 7.56 -9.75 9.51
CA PRO A 12 6.12 -9.48 9.39
C PRO A 12 5.72 -8.24 8.55
N SER A 13 6.68 -7.58 7.91
CA SER A 13 6.50 -6.73 6.73
C SER A 13 5.81 -7.52 5.61
N THR A 14 4.50 -7.32 5.50
CA THR A 14 3.61 -8.03 4.60
C THR A 14 4.03 -7.76 3.15
N GLY A 15 4.81 -8.66 2.56
CA GLY A 15 5.12 -8.61 1.14
C GLY A 15 3.84 -8.83 0.36
N ALA A 16 3.34 -7.81 -0.34
CA ALA A 16 2.22 -8.02 -1.24
C ALA A 16 2.66 -8.93 -2.38
N ALA A 17 1.79 -9.81 -2.84
CA ALA A 17 1.90 -10.50 -4.13
C ALA A 17 1.05 -9.76 -5.19
N LEU A 18 1.26 -10.03 -6.48
CA LEU A 18 0.61 -9.29 -7.56
C LEU A 18 -0.91 -9.42 -7.43
N ASN A 19 -1.63 -8.29 -7.52
CA ASN A 19 -3.07 -8.20 -7.24
C ASN A 19 -3.51 -8.67 -5.84
N THR A 20 -2.58 -8.88 -4.92
CA THR A 20 -2.88 -9.32 -3.56
C THR A 20 -2.98 -8.12 -2.64
N CYS A 21 -4.12 -8.01 -1.97
CA CYS A 21 -4.31 -6.97 -0.98
C CYS A 21 -3.60 -7.32 0.33
N VAL A 22 -2.73 -6.41 0.73
CA VAL A 22 -2.06 -6.40 2.01
C VAL A 22 -2.71 -5.35 2.89
N TYR A 23 -3.18 -5.78 4.06
CA TYR A 23 -3.69 -4.91 5.10
C TYR A 23 -2.60 -4.68 6.14
N PHE A 24 -2.37 -3.43 6.56
CA PHE A 24 -1.40 -3.16 7.61
C PHE A 24 -1.93 -3.73 8.94
N ALA A 25 -1.23 -4.74 9.47
CA ALA A 25 -1.67 -5.48 10.65
C ALA A 25 -2.00 -4.55 11.84
N ASN A 26 -2.97 -4.98 12.67
CA ASN A 26 -3.50 -4.28 13.86
C ASN A 26 -4.38 -3.03 13.62
N GLY A 27 -5.03 -2.89 12.46
CA GLY A 27 -5.83 -1.68 12.17
C GLY A 27 -4.95 -0.43 12.07
N GLY A 28 -3.68 -0.63 11.74
CA GLY A 28 -2.66 0.40 11.72
C GLY A 28 -2.80 1.29 10.49
N SER A 29 -3.62 2.33 10.59
CA SER A 29 -3.65 3.41 9.60
C SER A 29 -2.40 4.28 9.66
N ALA A 30 -1.75 4.57 8.52
CA ALA A 30 -0.59 5.45 8.44
C ALA A 30 -0.80 6.62 7.49
N LYS A 31 -0.30 7.82 7.86
CA LYS A 31 -0.32 8.98 6.94
C LYS A 31 0.59 8.78 5.73
N SER A 32 1.68 8.06 5.91
CA SER A 32 2.69 7.88 4.87
C SER A 32 3.25 6.47 4.96
N ILE A 33 3.42 5.86 3.78
CA ILE A 33 3.85 4.48 3.64
C ILE A 33 5.01 4.42 2.67
N SER A 34 6.17 4.03 3.18
CA SER A 34 7.33 3.76 2.35
C SER A 34 7.14 2.39 1.70
N TYR A 35 7.30 2.29 0.39
CA TYR A 35 7.23 1.05 -0.35
C TYR A 35 8.53 0.81 -1.10
N SER A 36 8.86 -0.46 -1.31
CA SER A 36 10.00 -0.86 -2.12
C SER A 36 9.76 -2.20 -2.80
N GLY A 37 10.38 -2.36 -3.97
CA GLY A 37 10.35 -3.61 -4.71
C GLY A 37 9.15 -3.77 -5.65
N ILE A 38 8.46 -2.69 -6.04
CA ILE A 38 7.42 -2.80 -7.07
C ILE A 38 8.09 -3.10 -8.42
N PRO A 39 7.70 -4.18 -9.13
CA PRO A 39 8.31 -4.55 -10.40
C PRO A 39 8.23 -3.44 -11.46
N LYS A 40 9.22 -3.39 -12.36
CA LYS A 40 9.24 -2.42 -13.46
C LYS A 40 8.03 -2.65 -14.38
N GLY A 41 7.23 -1.60 -14.60
CA GLY A 41 5.99 -1.69 -15.38
C GLY A 41 4.77 -2.10 -14.56
N ASP A 42 4.90 -2.22 -13.24
CA ASP A 42 3.78 -2.35 -12.31
C ASP A 42 3.56 -1.03 -11.54
N LYS A 43 2.38 -0.91 -10.93
CA LYS A 43 1.97 0.25 -10.13
C LYS A 43 1.50 -0.18 -8.75
N GLY A 44 1.86 0.61 -7.74
CA GLY A 44 1.40 0.45 -6.37
C GLY A 44 0.08 1.19 -6.16
N GLU A 45 -0.88 0.55 -5.52
CA GLU A 45 -2.20 1.09 -5.24
C GLU A 45 -2.42 1.07 -3.72
N PHE A 46 -2.55 2.26 -3.13
CA PHE A 46 -2.77 2.43 -1.71
C PHE A 46 -4.19 2.90 -1.44
N TYR A 47 -4.79 2.32 -0.40
CA TYR A 47 -6.18 2.49 -0.04
C TYR A 47 -6.29 3.07 1.35
N LYS A 48 -7.25 3.97 1.52
CA LYS A 48 -7.51 4.68 2.77
C LYS A 48 -8.35 3.85 3.74
N SER A 49 -8.09 4.01 5.04
CA SER A 49 -8.92 3.49 6.13
C SER A 49 -10.24 4.24 6.16
N GLY A 50 -11.35 3.50 6.23
CA GLY A 50 -12.70 4.04 6.38
C GLY A 50 -13.53 3.99 5.10
N GLY A 51 -14.32 2.91 4.95
CA GLY A 51 -15.52 2.88 4.11
C GLY A 51 -15.58 1.73 3.09
N GLN A 52 -15.97 2.02 1.85
CA GLN A 52 -16.06 1.03 0.77
C GLN A 52 -14.68 0.62 0.18
N THR A 53 -13.60 1.27 0.65
CA THR A 53 -12.24 1.10 0.15
C THR A 53 -11.37 0.14 0.99
N ASP A 54 -11.92 -0.39 2.08
CA ASP A 54 -11.29 -1.37 2.93
C ASP A 54 -10.87 -2.64 2.15
N LYS A 55 -9.70 -3.18 2.47
CA LYS A 55 -9.16 -4.42 1.85
C LYS A 55 -9.02 -4.30 0.33
N CYS A 56 -8.49 -3.17 -0.14
CA CYS A 56 -8.24 -2.88 -1.55
C CYS A 56 -9.48 -2.99 -2.46
N LYS A 57 -10.67 -2.78 -1.90
CA LYS A 57 -11.91 -2.62 -2.65
C LYS A 57 -12.02 -1.18 -3.17
N GLY A 58 -12.75 -0.95 -4.26
CA GLY A 58 -12.94 0.38 -4.82
C GLY A 58 -11.70 1.02 -5.45
N SER A 59 -11.67 2.35 -5.47
CA SER A 59 -10.60 3.14 -6.12
C SER A 59 -9.42 3.39 -5.16
N PRO A 60 -8.17 3.28 -5.63
CA PRO A 60 -7.01 3.63 -4.85
C PRO A 60 -7.02 5.12 -4.49
N ALA A 61 -6.61 5.45 -3.28
CA ALA A 61 -6.42 6.83 -2.82
C ALA A 61 -5.10 7.41 -3.34
N VAL A 62 -4.07 6.56 -3.50
CA VAL A 62 -2.76 6.94 -4.05
C VAL A 62 -2.31 5.84 -4.99
N VAL A 63 -1.83 6.22 -6.17
CA VAL A 63 -1.20 5.31 -7.13
C VAL A 63 0.25 5.74 -7.31
N THR A 64 1.17 4.79 -7.23
CA THR A 64 2.60 5.02 -7.38
C THR A 64 3.18 4.20 -8.50
N GLY A 65 4.29 4.67 -9.09
CA GLY A 65 5.02 3.91 -10.09
C GLY A 65 5.82 2.75 -9.51
N SER A 66 6.47 2.02 -10.40
CA SER A 66 7.41 0.95 -10.07
C SER A 66 8.61 1.41 -9.24
N GLY A 67 9.29 0.48 -8.59
CA GLY A 67 10.47 0.73 -7.77
C GLY A 67 10.15 0.97 -6.30
N SER A 68 10.80 1.98 -5.73
CA SER A 68 10.69 2.34 -4.31
C SER A 68 10.31 3.80 -4.16
N GLY A 69 9.53 4.12 -3.14
CA GLY A 69 9.07 5.47 -2.89
C GLY A 69 8.23 5.58 -1.62
N CYS A 70 7.50 6.68 -1.48
CA CYS A 70 6.60 6.90 -0.36
C CYS A 70 5.22 7.33 -0.86
N ALA A 71 4.18 6.60 -0.48
CA ALA A 71 2.80 6.97 -0.70
C ALA A 71 2.29 7.77 0.50
N THR A 72 1.78 8.99 0.26
CA THR A 72 1.25 9.86 1.31
C THR A 72 -0.25 10.01 1.15
N ALA A 73 -0.99 9.72 2.22
CA ALA A 73 -2.43 9.85 2.25
C ALA A 73 -2.88 11.31 2.01
N PRO A 74 -4.02 11.54 1.36
CA PRO A 74 -4.62 12.86 1.29
C PRO A 74 -5.00 13.39 2.69
N ALA A 75 -5.09 14.72 2.82
CA ALA A 75 -5.43 15.36 4.09
C ALA A 75 -6.74 14.82 4.67
N GLY A 76 -6.74 14.52 5.97
CA GLY A 76 -7.89 13.95 6.67
C GLY A 76 -8.03 12.42 6.58
N PHE A 77 -7.19 11.73 5.81
CA PHE A 77 -7.22 10.26 5.69
C PHE A 77 -5.89 9.63 6.12
N ASN A 78 -5.94 8.31 6.34
CA ASN A 78 -4.78 7.46 6.54
C ASN A 78 -4.84 6.28 5.56
N LEU A 79 -3.70 5.77 5.12
CA LEU A 79 -3.58 4.56 4.32
C LEU A 79 -3.65 3.31 5.22
N GLU A 80 -4.32 2.27 4.74
CA GLU A 80 -4.68 1.08 5.53
C GLU A 80 -4.39 -0.23 4.79
N SER A 81 -4.49 -0.21 3.47
CA SER A 81 -4.12 -1.35 2.66
C SER A 81 -3.38 -0.95 1.39
N PHE A 82 -2.62 -1.89 0.88
CA PHE A 82 -1.79 -1.76 -0.30
C PHE A 82 -1.96 -3.01 -1.17
N LYS A 83 -2.02 -2.82 -2.48
CA LYS A 83 -1.74 -3.88 -3.45
C LYS A 83 -0.88 -3.27 -4.55
N TYR A 84 -0.19 -4.11 -5.30
CA TYR A 84 0.37 -3.68 -6.58
C TYR A 84 -0.27 -4.47 -7.69
N VAL A 85 -0.40 -3.82 -8.83
CA VAL A 85 -1.06 -4.35 -10.02
C VAL A 85 -0.19 -4.06 -11.23
N LYS A 86 -0.41 -4.82 -12.30
CA LYS A 86 0.24 -4.53 -13.57
C LYS A 86 -0.21 -3.17 -14.08
N ALA A 87 0.73 -2.32 -14.53
CA ALA A 87 0.40 -0.98 -15.01
C ALA A 87 -0.48 -1.05 -16.26
#